data_AF-A0A2J4YII8-F1
#
_entry.id   AF-A0A2J4YII8-F1
#
_cell.length_a   1.000
_cell.length_b   1.000
_cell.length_c   1.000
_cell.angle_alpha   90.00
_cell.angle_beta   90.00
_cell.angle_gamma   90.00
#
_symmetry.space_group_name_H-M   'P 1'
#
loop_
_entity.id
_entity.type
_entity.pdbx_description
1 polymer ?
#
loop_
_entity_poly.entity_id
_entity_poly.type
_entity_poly.pdbx_seq_one_letter_code
_entity_poly.pdbx_strand_id
1 'polypeptide(L)'
;RLPDLNFGTADGASCSTQLSQALLASCNAFPQYSRILNGRFKGGYITRHYGDPVNHIHAVQLEMAQCCYMDEKSFAYLPEKGQQAQQLLERLINTALQWGRDQYGEPGM
;
A
#
# COMPACT_ATOMS: atom_id res chain seq x y z
N ARG A 1 17.10 8.59 6.58
CA ARG A 1 15.89 8.90 5.78
C ARG A 1 14.90 7.76 5.98
N LEU A 2 13.60 8.05 6.10
CA LEU A 2 12.57 7.00 6.16
C LEU A 2 12.45 6.29 4.80
N PRO A 3 11.99 5.04 4.75
CA PRO A 3 11.64 4.38 3.49
C PRO A 3 10.62 5.19 2.69
N ASP A 4 10.66 5.06 1.37
CA ASP A 4 9.80 5.81 0.46
C ASP A 4 8.34 5.40 0.58
N LEU A 5 8.10 4.10 0.82
CA LEU A 5 6.78 3.50 1.00
C LEU A 5 6.72 2.80 2.37
N ASN A 6 5.85 3.27 3.26
CA ASN A 6 5.66 2.65 4.57
C ASN A 6 4.25 2.08 4.66
N PHE A 7 4.15 0.76 4.59
CA PHE A 7 2.90 0.04 4.74
C PHE A 7 2.60 -0.20 6.23
N GLY A 8 1.34 -0.01 6.63
CA GLY A 8 0.87 -0.26 7.98
C GLY A 8 -0.36 -1.16 7.99
N THR A 9 -0.32 -2.25 8.74
CA THR A 9 -1.40 -3.25 8.84
C THR A 9 -1.79 -3.57 10.28
N ALA A 10 -1.57 -2.62 11.19
CA ALA A 10 -1.71 -2.78 12.63
C ALA A 10 -0.93 -3.99 13.17
N ASP A 11 0.32 -4.17 12.73
CA ASP A 11 1.14 -5.36 13.03
C ASP A 11 0.48 -6.68 12.58
N GLY A 12 -0.30 -6.64 11.49
CA GLY A 12 -1.00 -7.79 10.93
C GLY A 12 -2.46 -7.95 11.39
N ALA A 13 -2.95 -7.09 12.31
CA ALA A 13 -4.31 -7.19 12.82
C ALA A 13 -5.39 -6.65 11.86
N SER A 14 -5.05 -5.73 10.95
CA SER A 14 -6.06 -5.03 10.14
C SER A 14 -6.32 -5.62 8.76
N CYS A 15 -5.50 -6.58 8.31
CA CYS A 15 -5.68 -7.25 7.02
C CYS A 15 -5.11 -8.68 7.06
N SER A 16 -5.49 -9.50 6.08
CA SER A 16 -4.84 -10.79 5.86
C SER A 16 -3.35 -10.63 5.57
N THR A 17 -2.54 -11.56 6.07
CA THR A 17 -1.10 -11.66 5.74
C THR A 17 -0.89 -11.82 4.24
N GLN A 18 -1.73 -12.62 3.55
CA GLN A 18 -1.62 -12.83 2.11
C GLN A 18 -1.80 -11.51 1.32
N LEU A 19 -2.75 -10.67 1.71
CA LEU A 19 -2.96 -9.36 1.08
C LEU A 19 -1.72 -8.47 1.26
N SER A 20 -1.21 -8.34 2.49
CA SER A 20 -0.03 -7.49 2.75
C SER A 20 1.21 -7.95 1.99
N GLN A 21 1.42 -9.25 1.87
CA GLN A 21 2.53 -9.83 1.11
C GLN A 21 2.37 -9.60 -0.39
N ALA A 22 1.15 -9.75 -0.94
CA ALA A 22 0.87 -9.48 -2.35
C ALA A 22 1.17 -8.02 -2.71
N LEU A 23 0.77 -7.07 -1.85
CA LEU A 23 1.08 -5.65 -2.03
C LEU A 23 2.59 -5.40 -2.03
N LEU A 24 3.32 -5.91 -1.03
CA LEU A 24 4.78 -5.75 -0.98
C LEU A 24 5.49 -6.37 -2.19
N ALA A 25 5.03 -7.53 -2.65
CA ALA A 25 5.57 -8.20 -3.82
C ALA A 25 5.30 -7.43 -5.11
N SER A 26 4.12 -6.79 -5.25
CA SER A 26 3.80 -5.98 -6.43
C SER A 26 4.75 -4.78 -6.60
N CYS A 27 5.28 -4.25 -5.49
CA CYS A 27 6.29 -3.19 -5.54
C CYS A 27 7.65 -3.66 -6.09
N ASN A 28 7.87 -4.96 -6.33
CA ASN A 28 9.08 -5.46 -7.00
C ASN A 28 9.19 -4.93 -8.44
N ALA A 29 8.08 -4.54 -9.08
CA ALA A 29 8.08 -3.86 -10.37
C ALA A 29 8.60 -2.41 -10.30
N PHE A 30 8.78 -1.86 -9.10
CA PHE A 30 9.25 -0.50 -8.85
C PHE A 30 10.45 -0.53 -7.89
N PRO A 31 11.60 -1.11 -8.30
CA PRO A 31 12.75 -1.32 -7.43
C PRO A 31 13.40 -0.02 -6.94
N GLN A 32 13.11 1.12 -7.58
CA GLN A 32 13.61 2.43 -7.18
C GLN A 32 13.01 2.94 -5.86
N TYR A 33 11.87 2.39 -5.41
CA TYR A 33 11.25 2.78 -4.15
C TYR A 33 11.60 1.82 -3.03
N SER A 34 12.27 2.35 -2.00
CA SER A 34 12.47 1.62 -0.76
C SER A 34 11.13 1.41 -0.04
N ARG A 35 10.98 0.27 0.65
CA ARG A 35 9.73 -0.05 1.34
C ARG A 35 9.93 -0.76 2.66
N ILE A 36 8.97 -0.61 3.55
CA ILE A 36 8.88 -1.34 4.81
C ILE A 36 7.42 -1.64 5.16
N LEU A 37 7.19 -2.74 5.87
CA LEU A 37 5.90 -3.08 6.46
C LEU A 37 5.99 -2.97 7.99
N ASN A 38 5.02 -2.29 8.60
CA ASN A 38 4.90 -2.12 10.04
C ASN A 38 6.20 -1.60 10.70
N GLY A 39 6.89 -0.69 10.00
CA GLY A 39 8.03 0.04 10.53
C GLY A 39 7.60 1.10 11.55
N ARG A 40 8.01 2.35 11.36
CA ARG A 40 7.56 3.46 12.20
C ARG A 40 6.03 3.67 12.10
N PHE A 41 5.48 3.51 10.90
CA PHE A 41 4.06 3.69 10.62
C PHE A 41 3.38 2.33 10.51
N LYS A 42 2.69 1.94 11.58
CA LYS A 42 2.08 0.61 11.70
C LYS A 42 0.61 0.58 11.31
N GLY A 43 0.02 1.68 10.85
CA GLY A 43 -1.43 1.82 10.71
C GLY A 43 -2.01 2.62 11.88
N GLY A 44 -2.72 3.69 11.56
CA GLY A 44 -3.34 4.63 12.49
C GLY A 44 -4.76 4.22 12.88
N TYR A 45 -5.55 5.20 13.34
CA TYR A 45 -6.91 4.97 13.82
C TYR A 45 -7.79 4.25 12.77
N ILE A 46 -7.85 4.77 11.54
CA ILE A 46 -8.69 4.21 10.47
C ILE A 46 -8.33 2.73 10.22
N THR A 47 -7.05 2.44 10.05
CA THR A 47 -6.56 1.08 9.79
C THR A 47 -6.89 0.13 10.94
N ARG A 48 -6.74 0.57 12.18
CA ARG A 48 -6.99 -0.26 13.37
C ARG A 48 -8.47 -0.45 13.66
N HIS A 49 -9.26 0.59 13.43
CA HIS A 49 -10.67 0.61 13.80
C HIS A 49 -11.55 -0.08 12.77
N TYR A 50 -11.24 0.09 11.47
CA TYR A 50 -12.05 -0.47 10.38
C TYR A 50 -11.47 -1.75 9.79
N GLY A 51 -10.23 -2.14 10.12
CA GLY A 51 -9.71 -3.44 9.77
C GLY A 51 -10.41 -4.53 10.59
N ASP A 52 -11.18 -5.37 9.92
CA ASP A 52 -11.88 -6.52 10.53
C ASP A 52 -11.78 -7.74 9.59
N PRO A 53 -10.61 -8.41 9.54
CA PRO A 53 -10.37 -9.51 8.61
C PRO A 53 -11.31 -10.70 8.80
N VAL A 54 -11.86 -10.90 10.00
CA VAL A 54 -12.82 -11.97 10.31
C VAL A 54 -14.12 -11.76 9.53
N ASN A 55 -14.55 -10.51 9.39
CA ASN A 55 -15.72 -10.13 8.59
C ASN A 55 -15.36 -9.67 7.17
N HIS A 56 -14.21 -10.12 6.65
CA HIS A 56 -13.73 -9.83 5.28
C HIS A 56 -13.46 -8.35 4.98
N ILE A 57 -13.28 -7.52 6.02
CA ILE A 57 -12.90 -6.11 5.85
C ILE A 57 -11.39 -5.99 6.09
N HIS A 58 -10.65 -5.64 5.04
CA HIS A 58 -9.20 -5.50 5.13
C HIS A 58 -8.78 -4.04 4.94
N ALA A 59 -8.06 -3.52 5.93
CA ALA A 59 -7.51 -2.17 5.90
C ALA A 59 -5.98 -2.21 5.88
N VAL A 60 -5.39 -1.48 4.93
CA VAL A 60 -3.94 -1.27 4.80
C VAL A 60 -3.69 0.23 4.67
N GLN A 61 -2.74 0.74 5.46
CA GLN A 61 -2.24 2.11 5.31
C GLN A 61 -1.01 2.12 4.40
N LEU A 62 -0.87 3.16 3.59
CA LEU A 62 0.36 3.49 2.89
C LEU A 62 0.73 4.96 3.16
N GLU A 63 1.89 5.18 3.77
CA GLU A 63 2.54 6.50 3.80
C GLU A 63 3.60 6.56 2.69
N MET A 64 3.58 7.60 1.86
CA MET A 64 4.52 7.83 0.77
C MET A 64 5.36 9.08 1.03
N ALA A 65 6.68 8.98 0.87
CA ALA A 65 7.58 10.12 0.97
C ALA A 65 7.33 11.14 -0.17
N GLN A 66 7.37 12.43 0.15
CA GLN A 66 7.06 13.51 -0.80
C GLN A 66 8.02 13.53 -1.99
N CYS A 67 9.30 13.23 -1.75
CA CYS A 67 10.32 13.11 -2.81
C CYS A 67 9.98 12.13 -3.95
N CYS A 68 9.00 11.24 -3.77
CA CYS A 68 8.49 10.31 -4.77
C CYS A 68 7.67 10.99 -5.87
N TYR A 69 7.14 12.21 -5.64
CA TYR A 69 6.28 12.90 -6.60
C TYR A 69 6.46 14.43 -6.64
N MET A 70 7.24 15.00 -5.73
CA MET A 70 7.51 16.44 -5.68
C MET A 70 8.93 16.77 -5.22
N ASP A 71 9.36 18.01 -5.46
CA ASP A 71 10.54 18.59 -4.84
C ASP A 71 10.19 19.07 -3.43
N GLU A 72 10.87 18.54 -2.40
CA GLU A 72 10.52 18.79 -1.00
C GLU A 72 10.88 20.20 -0.50
N LYS A 73 11.65 20.99 -1.27
CA LYS A 73 12.02 22.36 -0.89
C LYS A 73 11.03 23.38 -1.43
N SER A 74 10.68 23.24 -2.69
CA SER A 74 9.76 24.14 -3.41
C SER A 74 8.31 23.67 -3.35
N PHE A 75 8.07 22.41 -2.96
CA PHE A 75 6.78 21.72 -3.06
C PHE A 75 6.21 21.65 -4.48
N ALA A 76 7.04 21.91 -5.49
CA ALA A 76 6.64 21.78 -6.87
C ALA A 76 6.40 20.29 -7.19
N TYR A 77 5.23 19.99 -7.73
CA TYR A 77 4.94 18.69 -8.30
C TYR A 77 5.89 18.40 -9.46
N LEU A 78 6.43 17.19 -9.52
CA LEU A 78 7.37 16.76 -10.56
C LEU A 78 6.64 15.77 -11.47
N PRO A 79 6.20 16.18 -12.68
CA PRO A 79 5.29 15.37 -13.50
C PRO A 79 5.76 13.95 -13.78
N GLU A 80 7.04 13.77 -14.13
CA GLU A 80 7.61 12.45 -14.43
C GLU A 80 7.58 11.52 -13.21
N LYS A 81 7.99 12.03 -12.04
CA LYS A 81 7.95 11.27 -10.79
C LYS A 81 6.53 10.98 -10.35
N GLY A 82 5.65 11.96 -10.46
CA GLY A 82 4.24 11.79 -10.13
C GLY A 82 3.55 10.76 -11.02
N GLN A 83 3.89 10.69 -12.31
CA GLN A 83 3.41 9.63 -13.20
C GLN A 83 3.90 8.24 -12.75
N GLN A 84 5.16 8.12 -12.34
CA GLN A 84 5.69 6.86 -11.78
C GLN A 84 4.99 6.47 -10.47
N ALA A 85 4.72 7.43 -9.60
CA ALA A 85 3.97 7.21 -8.37
C ALA A 85 2.52 6.77 -8.66
N GLN A 86 1.86 7.35 -9.66
CA GLN A 86 0.52 6.94 -10.10
C GLN A 86 0.52 5.49 -10.60
N GLN A 87 1.48 5.10 -11.44
CA GLN A 87 1.61 3.70 -11.91
C GLN A 87 1.80 2.71 -10.76
N LEU A 88 2.60 3.07 -9.75
CA LEU A 88 2.76 2.27 -8.54
C LEU A 88 1.43 2.13 -7.78
N LEU A 89 0.71 3.23 -7.56
CA LEU A 89 -0.56 3.23 -6.83
C LEU A 89 -1.63 2.41 -7.58
N GLU A 90 -1.72 2.58 -8.89
CA GLU A 90 -2.61 1.79 -9.75
C GLU A 90 -2.30 0.29 -9.62
N ARG A 91 -1.02 -0.09 -9.66
CA ARG A 91 -0.61 -1.49 -9.48
C ARG A 91 -1.01 -2.03 -8.09
N LEU A 92 -0.83 -1.25 -7.04
CA LEU A 92 -1.19 -1.64 -5.67
C LEU A 92 -2.70 -1.84 -5.53
N ILE A 93 -3.50 -0.89 -6.03
CA ILE A 93 -4.97 -0.96 -6.00
C ILE A 93 -5.44 -2.19 -6.79
N ASN A 94 -4.93 -2.38 -8.02
CA ASN A 94 -5.29 -3.54 -8.83
C ASN A 94 -4.88 -4.87 -8.18
N THR A 95 -3.74 -4.90 -7.48
CA THR A 95 -3.31 -6.08 -6.72
C THR A 95 -4.26 -6.38 -5.57
N ALA A 96 -4.70 -5.36 -4.80
CA ALA A 96 -5.67 -5.54 -3.72
C ALA A 96 -7.03 -6.01 -4.26
N LEU A 97 -7.51 -5.40 -5.35
CA LEU A 97 -8.77 -5.78 -6.00
C LEU A 97 -8.72 -7.22 -6.53
N GLN A 98 -7.63 -7.60 -7.19
CA GLN A 98 -7.47 -8.96 -7.70
C GLN A 98 -7.41 -9.97 -6.56
N TRP A 99 -6.62 -9.69 -5.52
CA TRP A 99 -6.57 -10.54 -4.33
C TRP A 99 -7.96 -10.70 -3.71
N GLY A 100 -8.73 -9.62 -3.55
CA GLY A 100 -10.09 -9.69 -3.02
C GLY A 100 -11.02 -10.55 -3.88
N ARG A 101 -10.92 -10.45 -5.21
CA ARG A 101 -11.66 -11.34 -6.13
C ARG A 101 -11.23 -12.79 -6.00
N ASP A 102 -9.94 -13.07 -5.88
CA ASP A 102 -9.44 -14.44 -5.77
C ASP A 102 -9.81 -15.09 -4.42
N GLN A 103 -9.91 -14.30 -3.34
CA GLN A 103 -10.26 -14.80 -2.02
C GLN A 103 -11.77 -14.91 -1.77
N TYR A 104 -12.54 -13.94 -2.27
CA TYR A 104 -13.96 -13.78 -1.92
C TYR A 104 -14.90 -13.69 -3.12
N GLY A 105 -14.37 -13.71 -4.35
CA GLY A 105 -15.20 -13.77 -5.55
C GLY A 105 -15.89 -15.12 -5.67
N GLU A 106 -17.13 -15.12 -6.16
CA GLU A 106 -17.82 -16.38 -6.43
C GLU A 106 -17.16 -17.10 -7.62
N PRO A 107 -16.95 -18.42 -7.55
CA PRO A 107 -16.43 -19.16 -8.69
C PRO A 107 -17.45 -19.15 -9.84
N GLY A 108 -17.10 -18.51 -10.97
CA GLY A 108 -17.77 -18.72 -12.25
C GLY A 108 -18.70 -17.61 -12.77
N MET A 109 -18.45 -16.34 -12.45
CA MET A 109 -19.04 -15.22 -13.20
C MET A 109 -18.06 -14.63 -14.22
#